data_AF-A0A5C7M4R9-F1
#
_entry.id   AF-A0A5C7M4R9-F1
#
_cell.length_a   1.000
_cell.length_b   1.000
_cell.length_c   1.000
_cell.angle_alpha   90.00
_cell.angle_beta   90.00
_cell.angle_gamma   90.00
#
_symmetry.space_group_name_H-M   'P 1'
#
loop_
_entity.id
_entity.type
_entity.pdbx_description
1 polymer ?
#
loop_
_entity_poly.entity_id
_entity_poly.type
_entity_poly.pdbx_seq_one_letter_code
_entity_poly.pdbx_strand_id
1 'polypeptide(L)'
;MSNDDIIDASDENSNSDSDTSEEEAMQQSELDALKARADLLKVPYHPSIGADKLREKIQARMAEDEARAAAKAGNPVSPVSPVPPATAGTLPATPVQSSLTPPAVAVGAVPVQESGEAAAPETKETKRSRLRKEAMKLVRIRVTCMNPAKKEWEGETFTAGNSVTGTVTKYVPFNIDDGWHVPNIIYKMMRRRECQTFVNVRGPDGKSVKRGKMIREFAIEVLDPLSPQELHDLAQRQAMSKGQ
;
A
#
# COMPACT_ATOMS: atom_id res chain seq x y z
N MET A 1 9.82 59.13 58.44
CA MET A 1 9.84 57.81 57.76
C MET A 1 11.28 57.39 57.82
N SER A 2 11.58 56.28 58.49
CA SER A 2 12.91 55.96 59.01
C SER A 2 13.24 54.50 58.73
N ASN A 3 14.53 54.16 58.71
CA ASN A 3 15.09 52.85 58.38
C ASN A 3 14.98 52.59 56.87
N ASP A 4 16.04 52.64 56.06
CA ASP A 4 17.49 52.39 56.24
C ASP A 4 17.87 50.90 56.39
N ASP A 5 18.65 50.46 55.39
CA ASP A 5 19.74 49.46 55.41
C ASP A 5 19.49 47.94 55.62
N ILE A 6 20.55 47.19 55.27
CA ILE A 6 20.89 45.79 55.62
C ILE A 6 20.15 44.68 54.81
N ILE A 7 20.83 43.75 54.13
CA ILE A 7 22.29 43.63 53.84
C ILE A 7 22.57 42.82 52.54
N ASP A 8 23.81 42.93 52.08
CA ASP A 8 24.47 42.17 51.00
C ASP A 8 24.37 40.63 51.13
N ALA A 9 24.28 39.94 49.99
CA ALA A 9 24.41 38.49 49.87
C ALA A 9 25.06 38.12 48.52
N SER A 10 26.21 38.74 48.24
CA SER A 10 27.12 38.36 47.16
C SER A 10 27.66 36.95 47.41
N ASP A 11 27.11 35.94 46.73
CA ASP A 11 27.57 34.55 46.78
C ASP A 11 28.16 34.14 45.41
N GLU A 12 29.46 33.83 45.39
CA GLU A 12 30.22 33.61 44.17
C GLU A 12 29.98 32.19 43.61
N ASN A 13 29.01 32.03 42.69
CA ASN A 13 28.96 30.83 41.86
C ASN A 13 30.04 30.87 40.75
N SER A 14 31.30 30.85 41.18
CA SER A 14 32.47 30.64 40.33
C SER A 14 32.49 29.18 39.86
N ASN A 15 31.81 28.91 38.74
CA ASN A 15 31.76 27.59 38.15
C ASN A 15 32.39 27.59 36.74
N SER A 16 33.35 26.68 36.54
CA SER A 16 34.24 26.64 35.38
C SER A 16 33.59 25.95 34.17
N ASP A 17 32.82 26.69 33.38
CA ASP A 17 32.07 26.18 32.21
C ASP A 17 32.68 26.50 30.83
N SER A 18 33.93 26.99 30.78
CA SER A 18 34.59 27.39 29.52
C SER A 18 35.11 26.24 28.66
N ASP A 19 35.47 25.08 29.24
CA ASP A 19 35.97 23.92 28.48
C ASP A 19 34.85 23.18 27.72
N THR A 20 33.71 22.93 28.39
CA THR A 20 32.57 22.16 27.84
C THR A 20 32.07 22.71 26.50
N SER A 21 32.12 24.04 26.36
CA SER A 21 31.59 24.77 25.20
C SER A 21 32.34 24.48 23.90
N GLU A 22 33.64 24.15 23.95
CA GLU A 22 34.43 23.87 22.74
C GLU A 22 34.21 22.44 22.23
N GLU A 23 34.05 21.46 23.14
CA GLU A 23 33.73 20.07 22.78
C GLU A 23 32.35 19.94 22.11
N GLU A 24 31.33 20.64 22.61
CA GLU A 24 29.99 20.62 21.99
C GLU A 24 30.00 21.22 20.57
N ALA A 25 30.75 22.30 20.36
CA ALA A 25 30.91 22.92 19.04
C ALA A 25 31.60 21.97 18.04
N MET A 26 32.62 21.23 18.47
CA MET A 26 33.28 20.20 17.66
C MET A 26 32.33 19.03 17.35
N GLN A 27 31.57 18.54 18.34
CA GLN A 27 30.61 17.46 18.15
C GLN A 27 29.50 17.81 17.15
N GLN A 28 28.96 19.04 17.21
CA GLN A 28 27.94 19.51 16.25
C GLN A 28 28.51 19.59 14.82
N SER A 29 29.76 20.06 14.66
CA SER A 29 30.45 20.11 13.37
C SER A 29 30.65 18.71 12.76
N GLU A 30 31.08 17.72 13.56
CA GLU A 30 31.15 16.33 13.09
C GLU A 30 29.75 15.78 12.73
N LEU A 31 28.72 16.07 13.53
CA LEU A 31 27.36 15.61 13.29
C LEU A 31 26.87 16.06 11.89
N ASP A 32 27.11 17.31 11.52
CA ASP A 32 26.66 17.85 10.23
C ASP A 32 27.48 17.32 9.03
N ALA A 33 28.78 17.06 9.21
CA ALA A 33 29.58 16.33 8.23
C ALA A 33 29.06 14.87 8.02
N LEU A 34 28.62 14.22 9.10
CA LEU A 34 28.01 12.88 9.04
C LEU A 34 26.63 12.91 8.36
N LYS A 35 25.78 13.92 8.62
CA LYS A 35 24.50 14.11 7.90
C LYS A 35 24.72 14.22 6.40
N ALA A 36 25.64 15.07 5.95
CA ALA A 36 25.97 15.21 4.52
C ALA A 36 26.42 13.89 3.87
N ARG A 37 27.19 13.06 4.59
CA ARG A 37 27.59 11.71 4.14
C ARG A 37 26.42 10.72 4.13
N ALA A 38 25.50 10.80 5.09
CA ALA A 38 24.28 10.00 5.12
C ALA A 38 23.35 10.35 3.93
N ASP A 39 23.17 11.63 3.62
CA ASP A 39 22.34 12.10 2.51
C ASP A 39 22.90 11.68 1.14
N LEU A 40 24.23 11.78 0.94
CA LEU A 40 24.91 11.28 -0.26
C LEU A 40 24.62 9.78 -0.50
N LEU A 41 24.68 8.98 0.57
CA LEU A 41 24.41 7.53 0.57
C LEU A 41 22.92 7.19 0.72
N LYS A 42 22.03 8.20 0.83
CA LYS A 42 20.58 8.06 1.04
C LYS A 42 20.21 7.18 2.25
N VAL A 43 21.00 7.26 3.32
CA VAL A 43 20.77 6.57 4.60
C VAL A 43 19.68 7.30 5.38
N PRO A 44 18.53 6.69 5.71
CA PRO A 44 17.48 7.37 6.48
C PRO A 44 17.89 7.53 7.95
N TYR A 45 18.08 8.78 8.40
CA TYR A 45 18.39 9.13 9.79
C TYR A 45 17.25 9.94 10.46
N HIS A 46 17.38 10.19 11.76
CA HIS A 46 16.44 11.04 12.52
C HIS A 46 17.07 12.42 12.77
N PRO A 47 16.34 13.55 12.69
CA PRO A 47 16.94 14.89 12.79
C PRO A 47 17.80 15.12 14.05
N SER A 48 17.42 14.51 15.18
CA SER A 48 18.13 14.55 16.47
C SER A 48 18.89 13.25 16.79
N ILE A 49 19.54 12.63 15.80
CA ILE A 49 20.45 11.49 16.02
C ILE A 49 21.83 11.97 16.49
N GLY A 50 22.41 11.30 17.50
CA GLY A 50 23.79 11.55 17.93
C GLY A 50 24.84 10.98 16.96
N ALA A 51 26.05 11.56 16.98
CA ALA A 51 27.12 11.28 16.01
C ALA A 51 27.46 9.78 15.88
N ASP A 52 27.63 9.05 16.98
CA ASP A 52 28.01 7.62 16.97
C ASP A 52 26.98 6.74 16.25
N LYS A 53 25.70 6.98 16.53
CA LYS A 53 24.58 6.22 15.93
C LYS A 53 24.40 6.56 14.45
N LEU A 54 24.85 7.74 14.01
CA LEU A 54 24.89 8.10 12.60
C LEU A 54 26.11 7.49 11.89
N ARG A 55 27.30 7.51 12.52
CA ARG A 55 28.51 6.80 12.07
C ARG A 55 28.25 5.32 11.82
N GLU A 56 27.72 4.62 12.83
CA GLU A 56 27.41 3.18 12.75
C GLU A 56 26.47 2.88 11.58
N LYS A 57 25.42 3.70 11.41
CA LYS A 57 24.43 3.51 10.34
C LYS A 57 24.96 3.80 8.94
N ILE A 58 25.86 4.79 8.82
CA ILE A 58 26.60 5.08 7.57
C ILE A 58 27.55 3.92 7.24
N GLN A 59 28.33 3.44 8.22
CA GLN A 59 29.29 2.35 8.01
C GLN A 59 28.59 1.03 7.67
N ALA A 60 27.51 0.68 8.38
CA ALA A 60 26.70 -0.49 8.07
C ALA A 60 26.14 -0.43 6.65
N ARG A 61 25.67 0.74 6.19
CA ARG A 61 25.18 0.89 4.82
C ARG A 61 26.30 0.86 3.78
N MET A 62 27.44 1.51 4.05
CA MET A 62 28.61 1.47 3.18
C MET A 62 29.11 0.03 2.99
N ALA A 63 29.18 -0.76 4.07
CA ALA A 63 29.51 -2.19 4.00
C ALA A 63 28.45 -3.03 3.25
N GLU A 64 27.15 -2.72 3.38
CA GLU A 64 26.09 -3.39 2.61
C GLU A 64 26.15 -3.06 1.11
N ASP A 65 26.44 -1.80 0.76
CA ASP A 65 26.61 -1.35 -0.62
C ASP A 65 27.94 -1.87 -1.23
N GLU A 66 29.03 -1.97 -0.46
CA GLU A 66 30.30 -2.60 -0.86
C GLU A 66 30.16 -4.13 -1.04
N ALA A 67 29.47 -4.83 -0.14
CA ALA A 67 29.15 -6.24 -0.30
C ALA A 67 28.30 -6.49 -1.56
N ARG A 68 27.35 -5.59 -1.86
CA ARG A 68 26.55 -5.64 -3.09
C ARG A 68 27.34 -5.25 -4.34
N ALA A 69 28.42 -4.47 -4.22
CA ALA A 69 29.33 -4.16 -5.31
C ALA A 69 30.27 -5.33 -5.62
N ALA A 70 30.86 -5.96 -4.60
CA ALA A 70 31.68 -7.16 -4.73
C ALA A 70 30.90 -8.32 -5.39
N ALA A 71 29.63 -8.51 -4.98
CA ALA A 71 28.72 -9.47 -5.60
C ALA A 71 28.33 -9.17 -7.06
N LYS A 72 28.80 -8.07 -7.66
CA LYS A 72 28.49 -7.66 -9.04
C LYS A 72 29.73 -7.45 -9.94
N ALA A 73 30.94 -7.70 -9.44
CA ALA A 73 32.20 -7.58 -10.18
C ALA A 73 32.80 -8.96 -10.49
N GLY A 74 32.10 -9.77 -11.30
CA GLY A 74 32.31 -11.22 -11.40
C GLY A 74 32.34 -11.83 -12.80
N ASN A 75 32.87 -11.14 -13.82
CA ASN A 75 33.33 -11.81 -15.05
C ASN A 75 34.41 -10.98 -15.79
N PRO A 76 35.67 -11.45 -15.91
CA PRO A 76 36.73 -10.76 -16.65
C PRO A 76 36.63 -10.98 -18.17
N VAL A 77 37.31 -10.14 -18.95
CA VAL A 77 37.31 -10.15 -20.42
C VAL A 77 38.49 -10.93 -21.02
N SER A 78 38.25 -11.64 -22.12
CA SER A 78 39.24 -11.91 -23.20
C SER A 78 38.55 -12.47 -24.47
N PRO A 79 39.16 -12.36 -25.68
CA PRO A 79 38.38 -12.18 -26.91
C PRO A 79 38.59 -13.23 -28.02
N VAL A 80 37.65 -13.30 -28.97
CA VAL A 80 37.92 -13.71 -30.37
C VAL A 80 36.88 -13.12 -31.35
N SER A 81 37.38 -12.62 -32.48
CA SER A 81 36.67 -12.21 -33.72
C SER A 81 37.27 -13.05 -34.89
N PRO A 82 36.67 -13.20 -36.10
CA PRO A 82 35.72 -12.27 -36.75
C PRO A 82 34.52 -12.83 -37.58
N VAL A 83 33.54 -11.93 -37.75
CA VAL A 83 32.53 -11.64 -38.83
C VAL A 83 32.72 -12.21 -40.27
N PRO A 84 31.69 -12.23 -41.18
CA PRO A 84 30.37 -12.91 -41.16
C PRO A 84 30.23 -13.91 -42.36
N PRO A 85 29.62 -13.70 -43.58
CA PRO A 85 28.57 -12.79 -44.15
C PRO A 85 27.34 -13.46 -44.86
N ALA A 86 26.25 -12.68 -45.07
CA ALA A 86 25.13 -12.88 -46.04
C ALA A 86 24.21 -14.14 -45.86
N THR A 87 23.01 -14.32 -46.45
CA THR A 87 22.22 -13.64 -47.52
C THR A 87 20.70 -13.62 -47.17
N ALA A 88 19.90 -12.78 -47.84
CA ALA A 88 18.45 -12.55 -47.67
C ALA A 88 17.49 -13.72 -48.02
N GLY A 89 16.20 -13.61 -47.65
CA GLY A 89 15.12 -14.38 -48.33
C GLY A 89 13.73 -14.48 -47.66
N THR A 90 12.78 -13.64 -48.10
CA THR A 90 11.42 -14.01 -48.59
C THR A 90 10.40 -14.81 -47.73
N LEU A 91 9.22 -14.21 -47.53
CA LEU A 91 7.93 -14.86 -47.19
C LEU A 91 7.35 -15.63 -48.39
N PRO A 92 6.55 -16.70 -48.18
CA PRO A 92 5.13 -16.59 -48.55
C PRO A 92 4.18 -17.32 -47.57
N ALA A 93 2.87 -17.31 -47.87
CA ALA A 93 1.81 -17.67 -46.92
C ALA A 93 0.78 -18.69 -47.45
N THR A 94 0.24 -19.53 -46.55
CA THR A 94 -1.08 -20.25 -46.64
C THR A 94 -1.22 -21.29 -47.80
N PRO A 95 -2.32 -22.07 -47.94
CA PRO A 95 -3.58 -22.20 -47.16
C PRO A 95 -3.96 -23.68 -46.81
N VAL A 96 -5.28 -23.96 -46.59
CA VAL A 96 -5.97 -25.28 -46.64
C VAL A 96 -5.87 -26.20 -45.39
N GLN A 97 -6.94 -26.79 -44.84
CA GLN A 97 -8.41 -26.60 -44.98
C GLN A 97 -9.21 -27.12 -43.75
N SER A 98 -10.53 -26.87 -43.78
CA SER A 98 -11.58 -27.14 -42.78
C SER A 98 -11.85 -28.60 -42.38
N SER A 99 -12.44 -28.76 -41.17
CA SER A 99 -13.63 -29.61 -40.98
C SER A 99 -14.44 -29.21 -39.73
N LEU A 100 -15.77 -29.12 -39.86
CA LEU A 100 -16.75 -29.17 -38.76
C LEU A 100 -17.31 -30.63 -38.69
N THR A 101 -18.06 -31.13 -37.70
CA THR A 101 -18.88 -30.57 -36.60
C THR A 101 -19.09 -31.68 -35.52
N PRO A 102 -19.66 -31.41 -34.31
CA PRO A 102 -20.00 -32.43 -33.28
C PRO A 102 -21.46 -32.94 -33.48
N PRO A 103 -22.19 -33.60 -32.53
CA PRO A 103 -21.85 -34.09 -31.16
C PRO A 103 -22.33 -35.52 -30.78
N ALA A 104 -21.82 -36.10 -29.68
CA ALA A 104 -22.51 -37.16 -28.91
C ALA A 104 -21.99 -37.33 -27.47
N VAL A 105 -22.89 -37.68 -26.54
CA VAL A 105 -22.76 -37.73 -25.08
C VAL A 105 -22.05 -39.00 -24.53
N ALA A 106 -21.09 -38.81 -23.62
CA ALA A 106 -20.73 -39.70 -22.49
C ALA A 106 -19.91 -38.87 -21.49
N VAL A 107 -20.23 -38.65 -20.20
CA VAL A 107 -20.58 -39.58 -19.09
C VAL A 107 -19.45 -40.55 -18.74
N GLY A 108 -18.64 -40.19 -17.73
CA GLY A 108 -17.71 -41.11 -17.06
C GLY A 108 -16.40 -40.47 -16.58
N ALA A 109 -16.06 -40.71 -15.31
CA ALA A 109 -14.72 -40.59 -14.70
C ALA A 109 -13.85 -39.36 -15.05
N VAL A 110 -13.94 -38.30 -14.24
CA VAL A 110 -12.85 -37.32 -14.10
C VAL A 110 -11.94 -37.78 -12.95
N PRO A 111 -10.67 -38.19 -13.20
CA PRO A 111 -9.75 -38.50 -12.13
C PRO A 111 -9.25 -37.22 -11.47
N VAL A 112 -9.40 -37.10 -10.14
CA VAL A 112 -8.86 -35.96 -9.40
C VAL A 112 -7.35 -36.15 -9.19
N GLN A 113 -6.57 -35.57 -10.10
CA GLN A 113 -5.12 -35.40 -9.96
C GLN A 113 -4.75 -33.95 -10.23
N GLU A 114 -4.69 -33.13 -9.18
CA GLU A 114 -3.90 -31.90 -9.22
C GLU A 114 -3.20 -31.67 -7.87
N SER A 115 -2.05 -32.33 -7.77
CA SER A 115 -0.78 -31.81 -7.26
C SER A 115 -0.85 -30.54 -6.39
N GLY A 116 -0.59 -30.71 -5.09
CA GLY A 116 -0.25 -29.59 -4.21
C GLY A 116 1.14 -29.03 -4.52
N GLU A 117 1.26 -28.26 -5.59
CA GLU A 117 2.53 -27.65 -6.03
C GLU A 117 3.05 -26.69 -4.95
N ALA A 118 4.22 -27.02 -4.38
CA ALA A 118 4.76 -26.30 -3.23
C ALA A 118 5.18 -24.88 -3.61
N ALA A 119 4.73 -23.89 -2.83
CA ALA A 119 4.93 -22.48 -3.14
C ALA A 119 6.42 -22.07 -3.11
N ALA A 120 7.04 -21.99 -4.29
CA ALA A 120 8.33 -21.33 -4.49
C ALA A 120 8.28 -19.89 -3.91
N PRO A 121 9.38 -19.38 -3.31
CA PRO A 121 9.37 -18.10 -2.61
C PRO A 121 9.29 -16.93 -3.60
N GLU A 122 8.08 -16.56 -4.04
CA GLU A 122 7.91 -15.54 -5.08
C GLU A 122 8.61 -14.22 -4.70
N THR A 123 9.31 -13.65 -5.68
CA THR A 123 10.01 -12.36 -5.58
C THR A 123 9.08 -11.27 -5.05
N LYS A 124 9.64 -10.33 -4.27
CA LYS A 124 8.88 -9.26 -3.60
C LYS A 124 8.00 -8.45 -4.58
N GLU A 125 8.50 -8.15 -5.79
CA GLU A 125 7.73 -7.55 -6.89
C GLU A 125 6.52 -8.38 -7.32
N THR A 126 6.66 -9.70 -7.50
CA THR A 126 5.56 -10.60 -7.90
C THR A 126 4.44 -10.57 -6.85
N LYS A 127 4.80 -10.65 -5.56
CA LYS A 127 3.85 -10.57 -4.44
C LYS A 127 3.14 -9.20 -4.40
N ARG A 128 3.87 -8.10 -4.59
CA ARG A 128 3.30 -6.74 -4.67
C ARG A 128 2.36 -6.58 -5.87
N SER A 129 2.72 -7.14 -7.03
CA SER A 129 1.89 -7.14 -8.25
C SER A 129 0.59 -7.93 -8.04
N ARG A 130 0.65 -9.12 -7.42
CA ARG A 130 -0.54 -9.91 -7.07
C ARG A 130 -1.45 -9.15 -6.10
N LEU A 131 -0.92 -8.62 -4.99
CA LEU A 131 -1.71 -7.84 -4.03
C LEU A 131 -2.33 -6.59 -4.66
N ARG A 132 -1.60 -5.90 -5.55
CA ARG A 132 -2.14 -4.73 -6.28
C ARG A 132 -3.31 -5.13 -7.18
N LYS A 133 -3.17 -6.21 -7.98
CA LYS A 133 -4.26 -6.75 -8.81
C LYS A 133 -5.46 -7.20 -7.98
N GLU A 134 -5.24 -7.90 -6.87
CA GLU A 134 -6.31 -8.39 -5.99
C GLU A 134 -7.08 -7.24 -5.32
N ALA A 135 -6.38 -6.20 -4.87
CA ALA A 135 -6.98 -5.00 -4.26
C ALA A 135 -7.68 -4.07 -5.26
N MET A 136 -7.21 -4.05 -6.51
CA MET A 136 -7.82 -3.32 -7.63
C MET A 136 -8.93 -4.11 -8.35
N LYS A 137 -9.18 -5.38 -7.99
CA LYS A 137 -10.33 -6.13 -8.52
C LYS A 137 -11.62 -5.37 -8.20
N LEU A 138 -12.40 -5.06 -9.22
CA LEU A 138 -13.74 -4.48 -9.07
C LEU A 138 -14.70 -5.54 -8.55
N VAL A 139 -15.58 -5.13 -7.64
CA VAL A 139 -16.68 -5.93 -7.08
C VAL A 139 -17.96 -5.11 -7.23
N ARG A 140 -19.04 -5.72 -7.73
CA ARG A 140 -20.37 -5.11 -7.77
C ARG A 140 -20.97 -5.22 -6.37
N ILE A 141 -21.26 -4.09 -5.73
CA ILE A 141 -21.80 -4.06 -4.37
C ILE A 141 -23.05 -3.20 -4.28
N ARG A 142 -24.08 -3.75 -3.62
CA ARG A 142 -25.23 -2.99 -3.11
C ARG A 142 -24.91 -2.61 -1.66
N VAL A 143 -25.14 -1.35 -1.31
CA VAL A 143 -24.72 -0.78 -0.02
C VAL A 143 -25.90 -0.09 0.64
N THR A 144 -26.28 -0.56 1.82
CA THR A 144 -27.33 0.05 2.65
C THR A 144 -26.69 0.68 3.89
N CYS A 145 -26.92 1.99 4.09
CA CYS A 145 -26.39 2.72 5.23
C CYS A 145 -27.19 2.37 6.51
N MET A 146 -26.52 1.73 7.48
CA MET A 146 -27.13 1.39 8.78
C MET A 146 -26.91 2.47 9.84
N ASN A 147 -26.08 3.47 9.55
CA ASN A 147 -25.75 4.56 10.46
C ASN A 147 -26.88 5.60 10.54
N PRO A 148 -27.59 5.77 11.67
CA PRO A 148 -28.71 6.70 11.77
C PRO A 148 -28.30 8.17 11.53
N ALA A 149 -27.04 8.54 11.79
CA ALA A 149 -26.54 9.89 11.57
C ALA A 149 -26.16 10.20 10.09
N LYS A 150 -26.18 9.19 9.21
CA LYS A 150 -25.86 9.32 7.77
C LYS A 150 -26.88 8.63 6.86
N LYS A 151 -28.06 8.26 7.39
CA LYS A 151 -29.07 7.50 6.64
C LYS A 151 -29.65 8.30 5.45
N GLU A 152 -29.66 9.62 5.57
CA GLU A 152 -30.17 10.58 4.59
C GLU A 152 -29.16 10.93 3.49
N TRP A 153 -27.91 10.47 3.58
CA TRP A 153 -26.88 10.75 2.58
C TRP A 153 -27.04 9.81 1.37
N GLU A 154 -27.00 10.37 0.16
CA GLU A 154 -27.08 9.60 -1.09
C GLU A 154 -25.81 8.77 -1.37
N GLY A 155 -24.72 9.02 -0.65
CA GLY A 155 -23.46 8.29 -0.75
C GLY A 155 -22.36 8.85 0.13
N GLU A 156 -21.20 8.20 0.13
CA GLU A 156 -19.98 8.70 0.78
C GLU A 156 -18.76 8.52 -0.15
N THR A 157 -17.83 9.48 -0.13
CA THR A 157 -16.54 9.37 -0.81
C THR A 157 -15.58 8.58 0.07
N PHE A 158 -15.34 7.32 -0.29
CA PHE A 158 -14.42 6.46 0.45
C PHE A 158 -13.00 6.60 -0.09
N THR A 159 -12.05 6.86 0.81
CA THR A 159 -10.61 6.86 0.54
C THR A 159 -9.94 5.74 1.33
N ALA A 160 -9.25 4.82 0.64
CA ALA A 160 -8.43 3.78 1.27
C ALA A 160 -7.06 3.73 0.61
N GLY A 161 -6.00 3.68 1.42
CA GLY A 161 -4.62 3.61 0.94
C GLY A 161 -3.80 2.51 1.59
N ASN A 162 -2.83 1.97 0.83
CA ASN A 162 -1.81 1.05 1.33
C ASN A 162 -0.55 1.19 0.46
N SER A 163 0.64 1.04 1.06
CA SER A 163 1.95 1.15 0.40
C SER A 163 2.10 0.29 -0.87
N VAL A 164 1.40 -0.85 -0.95
CA VAL A 164 1.41 -1.73 -2.13
C VAL A 164 0.51 -1.21 -3.27
N THR A 165 -0.63 -0.60 -2.95
CA THR A 165 -1.68 -0.23 -3.91
C THR A 165 -1.67 1.24 -4.31
N GLY A 166 -1.03 2.10 -3.51
CA GLY A 166 -1.31 3.53 -3.49
C GLY A 166 -2.62 3.84 -2.76
N THR A 167 -3.04 5.10 -2.85
CA THR A 167 -4.32 5.60 -2.33
C THR A 167 -5.38 5.54 -3.43
N VAL A 168 -6.55 5.00 -3.09
CA VAL A 168 -7.72 4.90 -3.98
C VAL A 168 -8.87 5.66 -3.33
N THR A 169 -9.44 6.61 -4.07
CA THR A 169 -10.62 7.38 -3.65
C THR A 169 -11.75 7.16 -4.65
N LYS A 170 -12.95 6.82 -4.17
CA LYS A 170 -14.12 6.59 -5.02
C LYS A 170 -15.40 6.95 -4.27
N TYR A 171 -16.27 7.74 -4.90
CA TYR A 171 -17.64 7.94 -4.46
C TYR A 171 -18.42 6.63 -4.59
N VAL A 172 -19.13 6.24 -3.54
CA VAL A 172 -20.02 5.07 -3.52
C VAL A 172 -21.40 5.54 -3.06
N PRO A 173 -22.42 5.51 -3.94
CA PRO A 173 -23.79 5.82 -3.55
C PRO A 173 -24.38 4.73 -2.66
N PHE A 174 -25.36 5.11 -1.84
CA PHE A 174 -26.11 4.19 -0.98
C PHE A 174 -27.50 3.92 -1.54
N ASN A 175 -28.07 2.78 -1.18
CA ASN A 175 -29.44 2.36 -1.48
C ASN A 175 -29.78 2.26 -2.99
N ILE A 176 -28.80 2.12 -3.88
CA ILE A 176 -29.02 1.83 -5.31
C ILE A 176 -29.14 0.31 -5.53
N ASP A 177 -30.29 -0.13 -6.04
CA ASP A 177 -30.58 -1.54 -6.31
C ASP A 177 -29.64 -2.19 -7.34
N ASP A 178 -29.29 -1.48 -8.42
CA ASP A 178 -28.42 -1.98 -9.50
C ASP A 178 -26.99 -2.33 -9.05
N GLY A 179 -26.56 -1.82 -7.89
CA GLY A 179 -25.23 -2.06 -7.34
C GLY A 179 -24.10 -1.29 -8.06
N TRP A 180 -23.13 -0.81 -7.27
CA TRP A 180 -22.03 0.01 -7.74
C TRP A 180 -20.72 -0.78 -7.86
N HIS A 181 -19.90 -0.46 -8.85
CA HIS A 181 -18.62 -1.14 -9.07
C HIS A 181 -17.49 -0.47 -8.28
N VAL A 182 -16.96 -1.19 -7.29
CA VAL A 182 -16.05 -0.65 -6.27
C VAL A 182 -14.79 -1.52 -6.15
N PRO A 183 -13.58 -0.95 -6.05
CA PRO A 183 -12.36 -1.72 -5.82
C PRO A 183 -12.38 -2.50 -4.49
N ASN A 184 -11.89 -3.74 -4.50
CA ASN A 184 -11.84 -4.65 -3.37
C ASN A 184 -11.20 -4.03 -2.10
N ILE A 185 -10.22 -3.12 -2.24
CA ILE A 185 -9.66 -2.38 -1.09
C ILE A 185 -10.70 -1.52 -0.35
N ILE A 186 -11.61 -0.87 -1.07
CA ILE A 186 -12.71 -0.06 -0.50
C ILE A 186 -13.76 -0.98 0.12
N TYR A 187 -14.15 -2.07 -0.56
CA TYR A 187 -15.04 -3.10 0.01
C TYR A 187 -14.50 -3.65 1.36
N LYS A 188 -13.21 -4.03 1.40
CA LYS A 188 -12.51 -4.47 2.62
C LYS A 188 -12.39 -3.37 3.69
N MET A 189 -12.51 -2.09 3.35
CA MET A 189 -12.60 -1.00 4.32
C MET A 189 -14.03 -0.85 4.86
N MET A 190 -15.03 -0.75 3.98
CA MET A 190 -16.44 -0.59 4.36
C MET A 190 -16.94 -1.75 5.23
N ARG A 191 -16.57 -3.00 4.91
CA ARG A 191 -16.87 -4.20 5.72
C ARG A 191 -16.25 -4.20 7.13
N ARG A 192 -15.25 -3.35 7.38
CA ARG A 192 -14.58 -3.18 8.69
C ARG A 192 -15.03 -1.92 9.45
N ARG A 193 -15.89 -1.06 8.86
CA ARG A 193 -16.40 0.14 9.53
C ARG A 193 -17.61 -0.21 10.38
N GLU A 194 -17.59 0.22 11.63
CA GLU A 194 -18.65 0.01 12.61
C GLU A 194 -19.09 1.35 13.21
N CYS A 195 -20.39 1.52 13.42
CA CYS A 195 -21.00 2.66 14.09
C CYS A 195 -21.52 2.25 15.48
N GLN A 196 -21.36 3.15 16.46
CA GLN A 196 -21.94 2.96 17.78
C GLN A 196 -23.41 3.43 17.76
N THR A 197 -24.34 2.49 17.83
CA THR A 197 -25.78 2.77 17.92
C THR A 197 -26.24 2.61 19.36
N PHE A 198 -26.92 3.62 19.91
CA PHE A 198 -27.47 3.56 21.27
C PHE A 198 -28.85 2.90 21.27
N VAL A 199 -28.99 1.82 22.04
CA VAL A 199 -30.27 1.12 22.25
C VAL A 199 -30.71 1.34 23.69
N ASN A 200 -31.99 1.70 23.88
CA ASN A 200 -32.59 1.83 25.21
C ASN A 200 -32.84 0.43 25.78
N VAL A 201 -31.96 -0.05 26.68
CA VAL A 201 -32.15 -1.31 27.40
C VAL A 201 -32.88 -1.00 28.71
N ARG A 202 -34.04 -1.63 28.93
CA ARG A 202 -34.73 -1.57 30.23
C ARG A 202 -33.95 -2.43 31.24
N GLY A 203 -33.44 -1.81 32.29
CA GLY A 203 -32.78 -2.52 33.39
C GLY A 203 -33.78 -3.24 34.30
N PRO A 204 -33.31 -4.11 35.22
CA PRO A 204 -34.15 -4.74 36.23
C PRO A 204 -34.96 -3.71 37.04
N ASP A 205 -34.34 -2.57 37.36
CA ASP A 205 -34.94 -1.46 38.13
C ASP A 205 -35.97 -0.64 37.35
N GLY A 206 -36.47 -1.14 36.21
CA GLY A 206 -37.43 -0.47 35.32
C GLY A 206 -36.89 0.72 34.52
N LYS A 207 -35.78 1.32 34.95
CA LYS A 207 -35.12 2.46 34.29
C LYS A 207 -34.55 2.05 32.92
N SER A 208 -34.72 2.93 31.92
CA SER A 208 -34.15 2.76 30.59
C SER A 208 -32.72 3.33 30.53
N VAL A 209 -31.74 2.46 30.29
CA VAL A 209 -30.33 2.84 30.14
C VAL A 209 -29.96 2.80 28.66
N LYS A 210 -29.42 3.90 28.14
CA LYS A 210 -28.86 3.98 26.78
C LYS A 210 -27.56 3.17 26.73
N ARG A 211 -27.63 1.92 26.25
CA ARG A 211 -26.45 1.07 26.03
C ARG A 211 -25.97 1.25 24.58
N GLY A 212 -24.73 1.69 24.41
CA GLY A 212 -24.08 1.70 23.09
C GLY A 212 -23.82 0.25 22.63
N LYS A 213 -24.17 -0.04 21.38
CA LYS A 213 -23.85 -1.29 20.69
C LYS A 213 -23.08 -0.96 19.41
N MET A 214 -21.94 -1.62 19.19
CA MET A 214 -21.27 -1.57 17.90
C MET A 214 -22.04 -2.40 16.89
N ILE A 215 -22.34 -1.80 15.73
CA ILE A 215 -23.01 -2.42 14.58
C ILE A 215 -22.20 -2.02 13.34
N ARG A 216 -22.17 -2.84 12.28
CA ARG A 216 -21.52 -2.43 11.03
C ARG A 216 -22.18 -1.17 10.46
N GLU A 217 -21.38 -0.22 10.00
CA GLU A 217 -21.88 1.06 9.46
C GLU A 217 -22.66 0.84 8.14
N PHE A 218 -22.27 -0.19 7.39
CA PHE A 218 -22.85 -0.56 6.11
C PHE A 218 -23.23 -2.03 6.09
N ALA A 219 -24.45 -2.33 5.67
CA ALA A 219 -24.79 -3.63 5.12
C ALA A 219 -24.34 -3.65 3.65
N ILE A 220 -23.57 -4.67 3.26
CA ILE A 220 -22.97 -4.77 1.93
C ILE A 220 -23.30 -6.14 1.35
N GLU A 221 -24.14 -6.14 0.32
CA GLU A 221 -24.47 -7.31 -0.48
C GLU A 221 -23.56 -7.31 -1.70
N VAL A 222 -22.84 -8.41 -1.92
CA VAL A 222 -22.01 -8.60 -3.10
C VAL A 222 -22.89 -9.23 -4.17
N LEU A 223 -23.09 -8.52 -5.28
CA LEU A 223 -23.79 -9.02 -6.44
C LEU A 223 -22.79 -9.67 -7.40
N ASP A 224 -23.27 -10.58 -8.23
CA ASP A 224 -22.46 -11.17 -9.28
C ASP A 224 -21.96 -10.11 -10.29
N PRO A 225 -20.75 -10.28 -10.84
CA PRO A 225 -20.23 -9.41 -11.89
C PRO A 225 -21.10 -9.49 -13.15
N LEU A 226 -21.09 -8.43 -13.96
CA LEU A 226 -21.77 -8.42 -15.26
C LEU A 226 -21.39 -9.64 -16.11
N SER A 227 -22.37 -10.16 -16.86
CA SER A 227 -22.14 -11.24 -17.81
C SER A 227 -21.14 -10.84 -18.90
N PRO A 228 -20.48 -11.81 -19.57
CA PRO A 228 -19.54 -11.50 -20.65
C PRO A 228 -20.15 -10.70 -21.81
N GLN A 229 -21.48 -10.81 -22.02
CA GLN A 229 -22.20 -10.06 -23.06
C GLN A 229 -22.40 -8.60 -22.67
N GLU A 230 -22.88 -8.33 -21.46
CA GLU A 230 -23.01 -6.97 -20.92
C GLU A 230 -21.65 -6.27 -20.81
N LEU A 231 -20.59 -7.00 -20.49
CA LEU A 231 -19.23 -6.47 -20.44
C LEU A 231 -18.73 -6.00 -21.81
N HIS A 232 -19.08 -6.72 -22.90
CA HIS A 232 -18.71 -6.35 -24.26
C HIS A 232 -19.48 -5.10 -24.74
N ASP A 233 -20.79 -5.06 -24.51
CA ASP A 233 -21.66 -3.91 -24.79
C ASP A 233 -21.22 -2.66 -23.99
N LEU A 234 -20.89 -2.81 -22.70
CA LEU A 234 -20.32 -1.74 -21.89
C LEU A 234 -18.97 -1.24 -22.44
N ALA A 235 -18.08 -2.15 -22.85
CA ALA A 235 -16.80 -1.78 -23.46
C ALA A 235 -16.98 -1.07 -24.81
N GLN A 236 -17.96 -1.48 -25.62
CA GLN A 236 -18.30 -0.82 -26.88
C GLN A 236 -18.81 0.61 -26.63
N ARG A 237 -19.73 0.81 -25.67
CA ARG A 237 -20.17 2.16 -25.26
C ARG A 237 -19.02 3.03 -24.74
N GLN A 238 -18.12 2.47 -23.94
CA GLN A 238 -16.95 3.19 -23.43
C GLN A 238 -15.95 3.57 -24.53
N ALA A 239 -15.79 2.74 -25.56
CA ALA A 239 -14.97 3.06 -26.73
C ALA A 239 -15.59 4.21 -27.53
N MET A 240 -16.89 4.15 -27.84
CA MET A 240 -17.61 5.19 -28.58
C MET A 240 -17.61 6.53 -27.82
N SER A 241 -17.87 6.52 -26.51
CA SER A 241 -17.88 7.70 -25.65
C SER A 241 -16.48 8.31 -25.39
N LYS A 242 -15.40 7.66 -25.81
CA LYS A 242 -14.02 8.13 -25.69
C LYS A 242 -13.40 8.51 -27.04
N GLY A 243 -14.17 8.39 -28.13
CA GLY A 243 -13.79 8.79 -29.49
C GLY A 243 -14.43 10.11 -29.95
N GLN A 244 -15.11 10.83 -29.05
CA GLN A 244 -15.58 12.21 -29.22
C GLN A 244 -14.78 13.16 -28.31
#